data_AF-A0A0F3RV76-F1
#
_entry.id   AF-A0A0F3RV76-F1
#
_cell.length_a   1.000
_cell.length_b   1.000
_cell.length_c   1.000
_cell.angle_alpha   90.00
_cell.angle_beta   90.00
_cell.angle_gamma   90.00
#
_symmetry.space_group_name_H-M   'P 1'
#
loop_
_entity.id
_entity.type
_entity.pdbx_description
1 polymer ?
#
loop_
_entity_poly.entity_id
_entity_poly.type
_entity_poly.pdbx_seq_one_letter_code
_entity_poly.pdbx_strand_id
1 'polypeptide(L)'
;MKKGVLLMTGVLLLVGLGAWGWHHHTAAPAPRTTQRATPPTKRARALTLRELRRRPKLTYAALIDYAVHDTHVMRWQEVADYQAGWQVEIDRVHGARRYSVWPDRNIQTSEKKLEPNWFTLKGHRVTYQSFVVHSDGDYTVYRTTLKRVVRRLNAQHAAARVRRMPERLVVKDATR
;
A
#
# COMPACT_ATOMS: atom_id res chain seq x y z
N MET A 1 39.05 -25.80 -21.61
CA MET A 1 39.65 -24.49 -21.27
C MET A 1 40.25 -23.89 -22.53
N LYS A 2 39.66 -22.83 -23.10
CA LYS A 2 40.23 -22.08 -24.23
C LYS A 2 40.22 -20.60 -23.86
N LYS A 3 41.43 -20.03 -23.78
CA LYS A 3 41.72 -18.62 -23.49
C LYS A 3 41.84 -17.88 -24.83
N GLY A 4 41.29 -16.67 -24.92
CA GLY A 4 41.68 -15.63 -25.88
C GLY A 4 41.60 -14.32 -25.11
N VAL A 5 42.71 -13.77 -24.62
CA VAL A 5 43.72 -12.91 -25.30
C VAL A 5 43.09 -11.64 -25.85
N LEU A 6 43.17 -10.60 -25.02
CA LEU A 6 43.10 -9.17 -25.34
C LEU A 6 44.16 -8.81 -26.39
N LEU A 7 43.86 -7.86 -27.27
CA LEU A 7 44.85 -6.94 -27.82
C LEU A 7 44.19 -5.60 -28.20
N MET A 8 44.51 -4.57 -27.42
CA MET A 8 44.45 -3.15 -27.80
C MET A 8 45.60 -2.82 -28.74
N THR A 9 45.36 -1.95 -29.73
CA THR A 9 46.21 -0.84 -30.23
C THR A 9 45.47 -0.23 -31.43
N GLY A 10 45.19 1.07 -31.53
CA GLY A 10 46.15 2.19 -31.48
C GLY A 10 46.60 2.51 -32.91
N VAL A 11 45.86 3.30 -33.72
CA VAL A 11 45.93 4.77 -33.89
C VAL A 11 46.69 5.19 -35.20
N LEU A 12 46.16 6.26 -35.84
CA LEU A 12 46.75 7.23 -36.81
C LEU A 12 46.58 7.09 -38.34
N LEU A 13 45.66 7.94 -38.85
CA LEU A 13 45.76 8.96 -39.91
C LEU A 13 46.18 8.63 -41.35
N LEU A 14 45.39 9.14 -42.32
CA LEU A 14 45.76 10.14 -43.36
C LEU A 14 44.47 10.61 -44.09
N VAL A 15 44.00 11.84 -43.86
CA VAL A 15 44.11 13.05 -44.72
C VAL A 15 43.43 12.93 -46.08
N GLY A 16 42.30 13.63 -46.22
CA GLY A 16 41.69 14.01 -47.50
C GLY A 16 41.21 15.46 -47.42
N LEU A 17 41.99 16.35 -48.05
CA LEU A 17 41.72 17.77 -48.25
C LEU A 17 40.48 18.00 -49.13
N GLY A 18 39.62 18.93 -48.72
CA GLY A 18 38.55 19.49 -49.53
C GLY A 18 38.12 20.83 -48.97
N ALA A 19 38.60 21.91 -49.58
CA ALA A 19 38.37 23.28 -49.19
C ALA A 19 37.02 23.83 -49.69
N TRP A 20 36.59 24.89 -48.99
CA TRP A 20 35.62 25.93 -49.37
C TRP A 20 34.12 25.70 -49.17
N GLY A 21 33.58 26.53 -48.27
CA GLY A 21 32.16 26.80 -48.09
C GLY A 21 31.89 27.53 -46.78
N TRP A 22 32.28 28.81 -46.69
CA TRP A 22 31.83 29.67 -45.58
C TRP A 22 30.31 29.86 -45.68
N HIS A 23 29.57 29.16 -44.82
CA HIS A 23 28.23 29.56 -44.42
C HIS A 23 28.21 29.65 -42.90
N HIS A 24 28.24 30.88 -42.38
CA HIS A 24 27.91 31.15 -41.00
C HIS A 24 26.42 30.82 -40.80
N HIS A 25 26.13 29.60 -40.35
CA HIS A 25 24.83 29.30 -39.77
C HIS A 25 24.85 29.81 -38.32
N THR A 26 24.24 30.97 -38.11
CA THR A 26 23.85 31.44 -36.78
C THR A 26 22.94 30.38 -36.16
N ALA A 27 23.45 29.65 -35.17
CA ALA A 27 22.67 28.70 -34.41
C ALA A 27 21.51 29.44 -33.71
N ALA A 28 20.28 29.10 -34.07
CA ALA A 28 19.10 29.59 -33.36
C ALA A 28 19.17 29.14 -31.89
N PRO A 29 18.89 30.02 -30.91
CA PRO A 29 18.87 29.63 -29.52
C PRO A 29 17.76 28.61 -29.27
N ALA A 30 18.11 27.49 -28.63
CA ALA A 30 17.16 26.45 -28.27
C ALA A 30 16.04 27.01 -27.38
N PRO A 31 14.77 26.63 -27.59
CA PRO A 31 13.66 27.10 -26.77
C PRO A 31 13.81 26.57 -25.33
N ARG A 32 13.96 27.48 -24.37
CA ARG A 32 13.87 27.15 -22.95
C ARG A 32 12.43 26.75 -22.63
N THR A 33 12.20 25.46 -22.40
CA THR A 33 10.96 24.98 -21.79
C THR A 33 10.87 25.52 -20.36
N THR A 34 9.98 26.49 -20.16
CA THR A 34 9.56 26.92 -18.82
C THR A 34 8.86 25.74 -18.15
N GLN A 35 9.59 25.02 -17.29
CA GLN A 35 8.99 24.02 -16.41
C GLN A 35 7.98 24.72 -15.51
N ARG A 36 6.70 24.50 -15.80
CA ARG A 36 5.59 24.99 -14.99
C ARG A 36 5.71 24.34 -13.61
N ALA A 37 5.99 25.14 -12.58
CA ALA A 37 6.07 24.67 -11.20
C ALA A 37 4.77 23.92 -10.85
N THR A 38 4.90 22.65 -10.44
CA THR A 38 3.77 21.85 -10.02
C THR A 38 3.19 22.46 -8.75
N PRO A 39 1.87 22.73 -8.67
CA PRO A 39 1.28 23.31 -7.48
C PRO A 39 1.51 22.41 -6.26
N PRO A 40 1.78 22.99 -5.08
CA PRO A 40 2.07 22.22 -3.87
C PRO A 40 0.88 21.33 -3.53
N THR A 41 1.13 20.02 -3.42
CA THR A 41 0.10 19.04 -3.10
C THR A 41 -0.41 19.32 -1.68
N LYS A 42 -1.68 19.72 -1.55
CA LYS A 42 -2.29 19.97 -0.23
C LYS A 42 -2.16 18.70 0.63
N ARG A 43 -1.47 18.80 1.77
CA ARG A 43 -1.35 17.69 2.72
C ARG A 43 -2.74 17.27 3.19
N ALA A 44 -3.03 15.98 3.14
CA ALA A 44 -4.29 15.46 3.63
C ALA A 44 -4.47 15.76 5.12
N ARG A 45 -5.67 16.18 5.50
CA ARG A 45 -6.04 16.44 6.90
C ARG A 45 -5.77 15.18 7.75
N ALA A 46 -5.21 15.33 8.94
CA ALA A 46 -4.98 14.20 9.85
C ALA A 46 -6.28 13.43 10.15
N LEU A 47 -6.18 12.11 10.32
CA LEU A 47 -7.27 11.27 10.83
C LEU A 47 -7.52 11.60 12.30
N THR A 48 -8.78 11.51 12.73
CA THR A 48 -9.15 11.73 14.14
C THR A 48 -9.97 10.57 14.69
N LEU A 49 -9.88 10.32 16.00
CA LEU A 49 -10.71 9.31 16.66
C LEU A 49 -12.21 9.58 16.48
N ARG A 50 -12.61 10.86 16.51
CA ARG A 50 -14.00 11.28 16.30
C ARG A 50 -14.48 10.92 14.89
N GLU A 51 -13.64 11.15 13.88
CA GLU A 51 -13.95 10.79 12.49
C GLU A 51 -14.14 9.28 12.34
N LEU A 52 -13.21 8.47 12.88
CA LEU A 52 -13.30 7.01 12.81
C LEU A 52 -14.57 6.50 13.50
N ARG A 53 -14.84 6.92 14.74
CA ARG A 53 -16.02 6.48 15.51
C ARG A 53 -17.35 6.73 14.80
N ARG A 54 -17.44 7.77 13.97
CA ARG A 54 -18.66 8.13 13.23
C ARG A 54 -18.78 7.43 11.87
N ARG A 55 -17.70 6.85 11.36
CA ARG A 55 -17.61 6.29 10.00
C ARG A 55 -17.08 4.85 10.07
N PRO A 56 -17.95 3.83 10.22
CA PRO A 56 -17.52 2.44 10.40
C PRO A 56 -16.59 1.91 9.31
N LYS A 57 -16.92 2.10 8.03
CA LYS A 57 -16.03 1.70 6.91
C LYS A 57 -14.65 2.35 6.98
N LEU A 58 -14.57 3.62 7.39
CA LEU A 58 -13.29 4.31 7.56
C LEU A 58 -12.51 3.77 8.76
N THR A 59 -13.20 3.36 9.84
CA THR A 59 -12.57 2.65 10.95
C THR A 59 -11.97 1.34 10.47
N TYR A 60 -12.71 0.52 9.73
CA TYR A 60 -12.21 -0.76 9.24
C TYR A 60 -11.02 -0.57 8.30
N ALA A 61 -11.11 0.39 7.37
CA ALA A 61 -9.99 0.77 6.50
C ALA A 61 -8.74 1.17 7.30
N ALA A 62 -8.89 2.02 8.32
CA ALA A 62 -7.77 2.43 9.16
C ALA A 62 -7.15 1.24 9.93
N LEU A 63 -7.98 0.33 10.43
CA LEU A 63 -7.52 -0.87 11.14
C LEU A 63 -6.81 -1.85 10.20
N ILE A 64 -7.28 -2.02 8.97
CA ILE A 64 -6.65 -2.84 7.93
C ILE A 64 -5.31 -2.24 7.49
N ASP A 65 -5.26 -0.94 7.17
CA ASP A 65 -4.02 -0.26 6.76
C ASP A 65 -2.92 -0.40 7.82
N TYR A 66 -3.29 -0.20 9.09
CA TYR A 66 -2.38 -0.38 10.23
C TYR A 66 -1.95 -1.84 10.38
N ALA A 67 -2.85 -2.80 10.16
CA ALA A 67 -2.52 -4.22 10.28
C ALA A 67 -1.43 -4.62 9.28
N VAL A 68 -1.60 -4.22 8.02
CA VAL A 68 -0.67 -4.47 6.91
C VAL A 68 0.71 -3.84 7.18
N HIS A 69 0.76 -2.63 7.74
CA HIS A 69 2.01 -1.86 7.82
C HIS A 69 2.73 -1.93 9.17
N ASP A 70 2.04 -2.16 10.29
CA ASP A 70 2.59 -1.92 11.63
C ASP A 70 2.49 -3.10 12.60
N THR A 71 1.74 -4.16 12.28
CA THR A 71 1.67 -5.33 13.18
C THR A 71 2.85 -6.28 13.01
N HIS A 72 3.51 -6.25 11.85
CA HIS A 72 4.55 -7.19 11.41
C HIS A 72 4.09 -8.67 11.40
N VAL A 73 2.78 -8.92 11.44
CA VAL A 73 2.22 -10.27 11.31
C VAL A 73 2.14 -10.62 9.82
N MET A 74 2.95 -11.58 9.38
CA MET A 74 3.15 -11.90 7.95
C MET A 74 1.84 -12.18 7.21
N ARG A 75 0.90 -12.89 7.83
CA ARG A 75 -0.41 -13.23 7.25
C ARG A 75 -1.20 -12.00 6.79
N TRP A 76 -1.01 -10.83 7.40
CA TRP A 76 -1.67 -9.59 6.97
C TRP A 76 -1.16 -9.06 5.62
N GLN A 77 -0.02 -9.54 5.11
CA GLN A 77 0.43 -9.18 3.75
C GLN A 77 -0.48 -9.74 2.66
N GLU A 78 -1.27 -10.78 2.94
CA GLU A 78 -2.23 -11.33 1.98
C GLU A 78 -3.34 -10.33 1.63
N VAL A 79 -3.66 -9.42 2.55
CA VAL A 79 -4.66 -8.37 2.32
C VAL A 79 -4.01 -7.04 1.93
N ALA A 80 -2.76 -7.05 1.46
CA ALA A 80 -2.04 -5.84 1.07
C ALA A 80 -2.31 -5.38 -0.38
N ASP A 81 -3.17 -6.06 -1.15
CA ASP A 81 -3.59 -5.58 -2.48
C ASP A 81 -4.72 -4.54 -2.36
N TYR A 82 -4.32 -3.27 -2.42
CA TYR A 82 -5.26 -2.13 -2.36
C TYR A 82 -6.14 -2.02 -3.62
N GLN A 83 -5.80 -2.66 -4.74
CA GLN A 83 -6.59 -2.65 -5.97
C GLN A 83 -7.74 -3.65 -5.91
N ALA A 84 -7.46 -4.89 -5.49
CA ALA A 84 -8.47 -5.90 -5.21
C ALA A 84 -9.47 -5.40 -4.15
N GLY A 85 -8.96 -4.71 -3.13
CA GLY A 85 -9.78 -4.18 -2.05
C GLY A 85 -10.09 -5.25 -1.01
N TRP A 86 -11.16 -5.06 -0.24
CA TRP A 86 -11.45 -5.94 0.89
C TRP A 86 -12.93 -6.22 1.04
N GLN A 87 -13.23 -7.44 1.44
CA GLN A 87 -14.53 -7.79 2.02
C GLN A 87 -14.34 -7.98 3.52
N VAL A 88 -15.07 -7.19 4.31
CA VAL A 88 -15.13 -7.31 5.77
C VAL A 88 -16.44 -8.02 6.14
N GLU A 89 -16.32 -9.19 6.73
CA GLU A 89 -17.45 -9.95 7.25
C GLU A 89 -17.54 -9.76 8.76
N ILE A 90 -18.75 -9.48 9.23
CA ILE A 90 -19.00 -9.19 10.64
C ILE A 90 -19.88 -10.28 11.25
N ASP A 91 -19.34 -10.91 12.28
CA ASP A 91 -20.01 -11.93 13.09
C ASP A 91 -19.74 -11.70 14.59
N ARG A 92 -20.20 -12.63 15.43
CA ARG A 92 -19.95 -12.62 16.87
C ARG A 92 -19.20 -13.89 17.29
N VAL A 93 -18.11 -13.71 18.02
CA VAL A 93 -17.32 -14.79 18.63
C VAL A 93 -17.15 -14.47 20.11
N HIS A 94 -17.57 -15.37 20.99
CA HIS A 94 -17.55 -15.20 22.46
C HIS A 94 -18.07 -13.84 22.94
N GLY A 95 -19.19 -13.38 22.36
CA GLY A 95 -19.83 -12.10 22.72
C GLY A 95 -19.13 -10.84 22.19
N ALA A 96 -18.00 -10.96 21.49
CA ALA A 96 -17.33 -9.86 20.82
C ALA A 96 -17.66 -9.86 19.31
N ARG A 97 -17.81 -8.66 18.71
CA ARG A 97 -17.86 -8.55 17.24
C ARG A 97 -16.49 -8.87 16.67
N ARG A 98 -16.43 -9.84 15.77
CA ARG A 98 -15.25 -10.16 14.97
C ARG A 98 -15.45 -9.58 13.56
N TYR A 99 -14.36 -9.04 13.02
CA TYR A 99 -14.29 -8.41 11.71
C TYR A 99 -13.29 -9.20 10.87
N SER A 100 -13.79 -10.17 10.11
CA SER A 100 -12.99 -11.01 9.22
C SER A 100 -12.68 -10.28 7.93
N VAL A 101 -11.41 -10.21 7.55
CA VAL A 101 -10.89 -9.43 6.43
C VAL A 101 -10.39 -10.37 5.35
N TRP A 102 -11.05 -10.30 4.19
CA TRP A 102 -10.66 -11.02 2.99
C TRP A 102 -9.90 -10.11 2.01
N PRO A 103 -8.99 -10.67 1.20
CA PRO A 103 -8.08 -9.90 0.34
C PRO A 103 -8.69 -9.41 -0.98
N ASP A 104 -9.97 -9.70 -1.23
CA ASP A 104 -10.71 -9.20 -2.40
C ASP A 104 -12.12 -8.77 -1.95
N ARG A 105 -12.56 -7.61 -2.45
CA ARG A 105 -13.90 -7.08 -2.20
C ARG A 105 -15.03 -7.92 -2.82
N ASN A 106 -14.71 -8.73 -3.82
CA ASN A 106 -15.61 -9.57 -4.58
C ASN A 106 -15.42 -11.07 -4.31
N ILE A 107 -14.65 -11.43 -3.27
CA ILE A 107 -14.37 -12.83 -2.94
C ILE A 107 -15.67 -13.64 -2.75
N GLN A 108 -15.74 -14.78 -3.44
CA GLN A 108 -16.85 -15.72 -3.38
C GLN A 108 -16.62 -16.78 -2.31
N THR A 109 -17.69 -17.44 -1.87
CA THR A 109 -17.61 -18.49 -0.84
C THR A 109 -16.66 -19.63 -1.24
N SER A 110 -16.63 -20.01 -2.52
CA SER A 110 -15.76 -21.07 -3.05
C SER A 110 -14.26 -20.74 -2.98
N GLU A 111 -13.91 -19.46 -2.84
CA GLU A 111 -12.52 -18.98 -2.77
C GLU A 111 -12.01 -18.90 -1.31
N LYS A 112 -12.92 -18.97 -0.33
CA LYS A 112 -12.62 -18.89 1.10
C LYS A 112 -12.14 -20.22 1.67
N LYS A 113 -10.96 -20.64 1.22
CA LYS A 113 -10.37 -21.95 1.58
C LYS A 113 -9.50 -21.95 2.83
N LEU A 114 -9.12 -20.76 3.30
CA LEU A 114 -8.33 -20.56 4.50
C LEU A 114 -9.03 -19.57 5.42
N GLU A 115 -8.76 -19.66 6.72
CA GLU A 115 -9.29 -18.70 7.67
C GLU A 115 -8.79 -17.28 7.34
N PRO A 116 -9.68 -16.26 7.35
CA PRO A 116 -9.28 -14.89 7.09
C PRO A 116 -8.47 -14.32 8.25
N ASN A 117 -7.70 -13.27 7.99
CA ASN A 117 -7.22 -12.41 9.06
C ASN A 117 -8.41 -11.70 9.71
N TRP A 118 -8.38 -11.44 11.01
CA TRP A 118 -9.49 -10.75 11.64
C TRP A 118 -9.05 -9.86 12.80
N PHE A 119 -9.93 -8.94 13.17
CA PHE A 119 -9.75 -8.12 14.36
C PHE A 119 -11.03 -8.01 15.18
N THR A 120 -10.88 -7.62 16.44
CA THR A 120 -11.98 -7.18 17.31
C THR A 120 -11.76 -5.74 17.74
N LEU A 121 -12.85 -5.00 17.92
CA LEU A 121 -12.85 -3.64 18.46
C LEU A 121 -13.82 -3.56 19.64
N LYS A 122 -13.27 -3.59 20.88
CA LYS A 122 -14.04 -3.44 22.12
C LYS A 122 -13.70 -2.11 22.77
N GLY A 123 -14.62 -1.14 22.67
CA GLY A 123 -14.40 0.23 23.10
C GLY A 123 -13.26 0.88 22.30
N HIS A 124 -12.06 0.94 22.88
CA HIS A 124 -10.86 1.48 22.22
C HIS A 124 -9.77 0.44 22.00
N ARG A 125 -9.93 -0.78 22.52
CA ARG A 125 -8.97 -1.86 22.38
C ARG A 125 -9.18 -2.55 21.04
N VAL A 126 -8.09 -2.72 20.31
CA VAL A 126 -8.03 -3.46 19.05
C VAL A 126 -7.20 -4.71 19.28
N THR A 127 -7.72 -5.87 18.90
CA THR A 127 -6.96 -7.13 18.90
C THR A 127 -7.01 -7.69 17.50
N TYR A 128 -5.85 -7.82 16.86
CA TYR A 128 -5.67 -8.50 15.58
C TYR A 128 -5.31 -9.95 15.84
N GLN A 129 -5.89 -10.85 15.06
CA GLN A 129 -5.67 -12.29 15.13
C GLN A 129 -5.52 -12.84 13.72
N SER A 130 -4.50 -13.67 13.56
CA SER A 130 -4.14 -14.29 12.29
C SER A 130 -3.83 -15.75 12.55
N PHE A 131 -4.54 -16.64 11.85
CA PHE A 131 -4.30 -18.08 11.90
C PHE A 131 -2.88 -18.41 11.42
N VAL A 132 -2.19 -19.31 12.12
CA VAL A 132 -0.88 -19.82 11.74
C VAL A 132 -1.07 -21.07 10.89
N VAL A 133 -0.69 -21.00 9.62
CA VAL A 133 -0.77 -22.13 8.69
C VAL A 133 0.15 -23.25 9.17
N HIS A 134 -0.32 -24.51 9.06
CA HIS A 134 0.38 -25.71 9.56
C HIS A 134 0.60 -25.74 11.08
N SER A 135 -0.22 -25.01 11.84
CA SER A 135 -0.30 -25.16 13.31
C SER A 135 -1.55 -25.94 13.73
N ASP A 136 -1.53 -26.46 14.95
CA ASP A 136 -2.67 -27.13 15.59
C ASP A 136 -3.70 -26.11 16.12
N GLY A 137 -4.07 -25.12 15.31
CA GLY A 137 -5.06 -24.09 15.69
C GLY A 137 -4.47 -22.83 16.34
N ASP A 138 -3.17 -22.57 16.18
CA ASP A 138 -2.53 -21.41 16.79
C ASP A 138 -2.83 -20.10 16.06
N TYR A 139 -2.78 -19.01 16.84
CA TYR A 139 -2.97 -17.66 16.35
C TYR A 139 -1.82 -16.76 16.74
N THR A 140 -1.37 -15.95 15.78
CA THR A 140 -0.60 -14.75 16.11
C THR A 140 -1.55 -13.66 16.57
N VAL A 141 -1.31 -13.12 17.76
CA VAL A 141 -2.18 -12.10 18.38
C VAL A 141 -1.43 -10.79 18.58
N TYR A 142 -1.93 -9.70 18.01
CA TYR A 142 -1.39 -8.35 18.23
C TYR A 142 -2.42 -7.44 18.87
N ARG A 143 -2.06 -6.78 19.98
CA ARG A 143 -2.96 -5.91 20.75
C ARG A 143 -2.51 -4.46 20.70
N THR A 144 -3.47 -3.56 20.46
CA THR A 144 -3.23 -2.12 20.41
C THR A 144 -4.49 -1.34 20.79
N THR A 145 -4.47 -0.02 20.56
CA THR A 145 -5.62 0.85 20.74
C THR A 145 -5.89 1.66 19.50
N LEU A 146 -7.15 2.06 19.30
CA LEU A 146 -7.52 2.94 18.20
C LEU A 146 -6.76 4.27 18.24
N LYS A 147 -6.40 4.76 19.44
CA LYS A 147 -5.55 5.95 19.61
C LYS A 147 -4.15 5.75 19.03
N ARG A 148 -3.51 4.59 19.29
CA ARG A 148 -2.19 4.27 18.75
C ARG A 148 -2.25 4.10 17.24
N VAL A 149 -3.28 3.44 16.72
CA VAL A 149 -3.54 3.29 15.27
C VAL A 149 -3.59 4.66 14.59
N VAL A 150 -4.48 5.55 15.04
CA VAL A 150 -4.64 6.89 14.44
C VAL A 150 -3.33 7.68 14.48
N ARG A 151 -2.63 7.65 15.61
CA ARG A 151 -1.35 8.36 15.75
C ARG A 151 -0.32 7.84 14.74
N ARG A 152 -0.21 6.51 14.59
CA ARG A 152 0.78 5.89 13.71
C ARG A 152 0.50 6.17 12.23
N LEU A 153 -0.76 5.99 11.81
CA LEU A 153 -1.19 6.31 10.44
C LEU A 153 -0.95 7.77 10.08
N ASN A 154 -1.21 8.70 11.01
CA ASN A 154 -0.94 10.11 10.78
C ASN A 154 0.57 10.41 10.69
N ALA A 155 1.39 9.77 11.53
CA ALA A 155 2.85 9.91 11.50
C ALA A 155 3.46 9.39 10.19
N GLN A 156 2.81 8.40 9.55
CA GLN A 156 3.20 7.86 8.24
C GLN A 156 2.54 8.58 7.06
N HIS A 157 1.83 9.69 7.29
CA HIS A 157 1.07 10.41 6.27
C HIS A 157 0.04 9.54 5.50
N ALA A 158 -0.46 8.46 6.11
CA ALA A 158 -1.40 7.50 5.51
C ALA A 158 -2.83 8.05 5.34
N ALA A 159 -3.11 9.24 5.87
CA ALA A 159 -4.47 9.79 5.97
C ALA A 159 -5.19 9.94 4.61
N ALA A 160 -4.46 10.20 3.53
CA ALA A 160 -5.04 10.24 2.18
C ALA A 160 -5.41 8.83 1.68
N ARG A 161 -4.52 7.86 1.86
CA ARG A 161 -4.70 6.47 1.43
C ARG A 161 -5.87 5.83 2.18
N VAL A 162 -5.88 5.93 3.51
CA VAL A 162 -6.95 5.39 4.37
C VAL A 162 -8.32 5.95 4.01
N ARG A 163 -8.42 7.21 3.57
CA ARG A 163 -9.70 7.81 3.16
C ARG A 163 -10.24 7.32 1.83
N ARG A 164 -9.39 6.76 0.95
CA ARG A 164 -9.81 6.16 -0.32
C ARG A 164 -10.21 4.69 -0.18
N MET A 165 -9.61 3.97 0.77
CA MET A 165 -9.89 2.54 1.00
C MET A 165 -11.39 2.19 1.17
N PRO A 166 -12.24 3.00 1.82
CA PRO A 166 -13.68 2.71 1.94
C PRO A 166 -14.41 2.48 0.61
N GLU A 167 -13.94 3.06 -0.50
CA GLU A 167 -14.51 2.87 -1.85
C GLU A 167 -14.28 1.44 -2.36
N ARG A 168 -13.28 0.74 -1.83
CA ARG A 168 -12.91 -0.63 -2.18
C ARG A 168 -13.20 -1.62 -1.06
N LEU A 169 -13.99 -1.21 -0.07
CA LEU A 169 -14.34 -2.02 1.08
C LEU A 169 -15.83 -2.39 1.02
N VAL A 170 -16.10 -3.68 0.85
CA VAL A 170 -17.43 -4.29 0.98
C VAL A 170 -17.61 -4.77 2.42
N VAL A 171 -18.78 -4.53 3.01
CA VAL A 171 -19.11 -5.00 4.36
C VAL A 171 -20.30 -5.94 4.27
N LYS A 172 -20.13 -7.16 4.77
CA LYS A 172 -21.22 -8.14 4.96
C LYS A 172 -21.44 -8.31 6.45
N ASP A 173 -22.62 -7.98 6.94
CA ASP A 173 -22.96 -8.05 8.37
C ASP A 173 -24.00 -9.15 8.57
N ALA A 174 -23.58 -10.30 9.10
CA ALA A 174 -24.47 -11.43 9.38
C ALA A 174 -25.26 -11.25 10.69
N THR A 175 -25.06 -10.12 11.39
CA THR A 175 -25.73 -9.82 12.66
C THR A 175 -26.96 -8.91 12.51
N ARG A 176 -27.36 -8.62 11.27
CA ARG A 176 -28.52 -7.79 10.92
C ARG A 176 -29.53 -8.58 10.12
#